data_AF-A0A8B8E6X2-F1
#
_entry.id   AF-A0A8B8E6X2-F1
#
_cell.length_a   1.000
_cell.length_b   1.000
_cell.length_c   1.000
_cell.angle_alpha   90.00
_cell.angle_beta   90.00
_cell.angle_gamma   90.00
#
_symmetry.space_group_name_H-M   'P 1'
#
loop_
_entity.id
_entity.type
_entity.pdbx_description
1 polymer ?
#
loop_
_entity_poly.entity_id
_entity_poly.type
_entity_poly.pdbx_seq_one_letter_code
_entity_poly.pdbx_strand_id
1 'polypeptide(L)'
;MTLNTPEYVHDTNGPPSGIAADSVTKQHQNGELNSTNTKDASAFKGKVKRTKENRNLCKSAITKMRRLSANERERRRMRGMNEAFDRLRAAIPSPSSKQLSKYDTLLMTQNYIRALQDMLNE
;
A
#
# COMPACT_ATOMS: atom_id res chain seq x y z
N MET A 1 -43.06 -37.13 -15.34
CA MET A 1 -43.02 -35.65 -15.44
C MET A 1 -41.58 -35.21 -15.23
N THR A 2 -40.81 -35.10 -16.30
CA THR A 2 -39.41 -34.66 -16.26
C THR A 2 -39.39 -33.14 -16.16
N LEU A 3 -38.90 -32.61 -15.04
CA LEU A 3 -38.80 -31.18 -14.81
C LEU A 3 -37.73 -30.59 -15.72
N ASN A 4 -38.15 -29.65 -16.57
CA ASN A 4 -37.30 -28.89 -17.46
C ASN A 4 -36.56 -27.83 -16.63
N THR A 5 -35.30 -28.06 -16.28
CA THR A 5 -34.44 -27.05 -15.64
C THR A 5 -33.89 -26.11 -16.72
N PRO A 6 -34.06 -24.77 -16.61
CA PRO A 6 -33.55 -23.86 -17.61
C PRO A 6 -32.01 -23.84 -17.56
N GLU A 7 -31.37 -24.02 -18.71
CA GLU A 7 -29.93 -23.83 -18.90
C GLU A 7 -29.52 -22.42 -18.47
N TYR A 8 -28.63 -22.34 -17.48
CA TYR A 8 -27.96 -21.10 -17.11
C TYR A 8 -26.90 -20.79 -18.17
N VAL A 9 -27.17 -19.81 -19.02
CA VAL A 9 -26.20 -19.30 -19.99
C VAL A 9 -25.06 -18.64 -19.21
N HIS A 10 -23.87 -19.25 -19.22
CA HIS A 10 -22.67 -18.61 -18.69
C HIS A 10 -22.25 -17.47 -19.62
N ASP A 11 -22.55 -16.24 -19.21
CA ASP A 11 -22.02 -15.03 -19.82
C ASP A 11 -20.49 -15.02 -19.62
N THR A 12 -19.72 -15.24 -20.68
CA THR A 12 -18.24 -15.32 -20.65
C THR A 12 -17.55 -13.95 -20.71
N ASN A 13 -18.29 -12.86 -20.46
CA ASN A 13 -17.72 -11.51 -20.45
C ASN A 13 -17.11 -11.13 -19.09
N GLY A 14 -16.28 -12.02 -18.53
CA GLY A 14 -15.34 -11.72 -17.45
C GLY A 14 -13.95 -11.43 -18.00
N PRO A 15 -13.15 -10.53 -17.39
CA PRO A 15 -11.78 -10.28 -17.84
C PRO A 15 -10.96 -11.57 -17.75
N PRO A 16 -10.10 -11.88 -18.74
CA PRO A 16 -9.40 -13.15 -18.75
C PRO A 16 -8.41 -13.25 -17.59
N SER A 17 -8.69 -14.20 -16.70
CA SER A 17 -7.75 -14.74 -15.71
C SER A 17 -6.62 -15.47 -16.44
N GLY A 18 -5.54 -14.77 -16.75
CA GLY A 18 -4.36 -15.32 -17.39
C GLY A 18 -3.10 -14.96 -16.62
N ILE A 19 -2.71 -15.86 -15.71
CA ILE A 19 -1.39 -15.89 -15.10
C ILE A 19 -0.45 -16.47 -16.16
N ALA A 20 0.41 -15.63 -16.75
CA ALA A 20 1.60 -16.09 -17.44
C ALA A 20 2.80 -15.65 -16.59
N ALA A 21 3.36 -16.61 -15.87
CA ALA A 21 4.68 -16.49 -15.28
C ALA A 21 5.69 -16.58 -16.41
N ASP A 22 6.57 -15.58 -16.54
CA ASP A 22 7.98 -15.89 -16.73
C ASP A 22 8.89 -14.76 -16.26
N SER A 23 9.97 -15.21 -15.66
CA SER A 23 10.89 -14.45 -14.82
C SER A 23 11.96 -13.78 -15.67
N VAL A 24 12.04 -12.45 -15.61
CA VAL A 24 13.31 -11.73 -15.82
C VAL A 24 13.48 -10.73 -14.70
N THR A 25 14.33 -11.12 -13.75
CA THR A 25 15.01 -10.24 -12.80
C THR A 25 15.66 -9.08 -13.55
N LYS A 26 15.07 -7.89 -13.47
CA LYS A 26 15.82 -6.64 -13.52
C LYS A 26 15.71 -5.97 -12.17
N GLN A 27 16.80 -6.06 -11.42
CA GLN A 27 17.10 -5.15 -10.34
C GLN A 27 17.11 -3.72 -10.93
N HIS A 28 16.05 -2.96 -10.74
CA HIS A 28 16.15 -1.50 -10.78
C HIS A 28 16.34 -1.02 -9.35
N GLN A 29 17.60 -0.80 -9.02
CA GLN A 29 18.02 0.05 -7.94
C GLN A 29 17.45 1.46 -8.17
N ASN A 30 16.93 2.04 -7.09
CA ASN A 30 16.91 3.47 -6.81
C ASN A 30 16.13 4.37 -7.80
N GLY A 31 14.82 4.42 -7.60
CA GLY A 31 14.02 5.60 -7.91
C GLY A 31 13.80 6.42 -6.64
N GLU A 32 14.86 7.04 -6.10
CA GLU A 32 14.70 8.20 -5.24
C GLU A 32 13.84 9.20 -6.01
N LEU A 33 12.58 9.39 -5.60
CA LEU A 33 11.86 10.59 -5.94
C LEU A 33 12.55 11.71 -5.17
N ASN A 34 13.65 12.19 -5.76
CA ASN A 34 14.28 13.43 -5.39
C ASN A 34 13.18 14.47 -5.31
N SER A 35 12.97 14.96 -4.09
CA SER A 35 12.22 16.17 -3.82
C SER A 35 12.98 17.32 -4.47
N THR A 36 12.85 17.46 -5.80
CA THR A 36 13.24 18.70 -6.46
C THR A 36 12.31 19.78 -5.90
N ASN A 37 12.94 20.66 -5.13
CA ASN A 37 12.35 21.86 -4.56
C ASN A 37 11.35 22.49 -5.54
N THR A 38 10.05 22.40 -5.23
CA THR A 38 9.05 23.27 -5.84
C THR A 38 9.17 24.65 -5.19
N LYS A 39 10.23 25.40 -5.52
CA LYS A 39 10.37 26.81 -5.13
C LYS A 39 10.00 27.80 -6.24
N ASP A 40 9.68 27.32 -7.44
CA ASP A 40 9.32 28.19 -8.56
C ASP A 40 7.88 27.96 -9.01
N ALA A 41 6.93 28.46 -8.22
CA ALA A 41 5.52 28.55 -8.64
C ALA A 41 4.97 29.99 -8.55
N SER A 42 5.83 31.00 -8.47
CA SER A 42 5.45 32.40 -8.23
C SER A 42 5.76 33.38 -9.36
N ALA A 43 6.02 32.94 -10.60
CA ALA A 43 6.25 33.88 -11.70
C ALA A 43 5.81 33.37 -13.08
N PHE A 44 4.50 33.26 -13.33
CA PHE A 44 3.98 33.34 -14.69
C PHE A 44 2.72 34.20 -14.73
N LYS A 45 2.92 35.52 -14.68
CA LYS A 45 1.86 36.54 -14.75
C LYS A 45 1.50 36.83 -16.21
N GLY A 46 1.14 35.78 -16.96
CA GLY A 46 0.58 35.90 -18.31
C GLY A 46 -0.95 35.92 -18.25
N LYS A 47 -1.59 37.00 -18.68
CA LYS A 47 -3.06 37.09 -18.85
C LYS A 47 -3.49 36.23 -20.05
N VAL A 48 -3.46 34.90 -19.91
CA VAL A 48 -4.08 33.98 -20.88
C VAL A 48 -5.57 33.89 -20.55
N LYS A 49 -6.45 34.31 -21.47
CA LYS A 49 -7.91 34.12 -21.37
C LYS A 49 -8.21 32.62 -21.42
N ARG A 50 -8.21 31.97 -20.25
CA ARG A 50 -8.45 30.53 -20.10
C ARG A 50 -9.91 30.19 -20.43
N THR A 51 -10.11 29.46 -21.52
CA THR A 51 -11.39 28.82 -21.86
C THR A 51 -11.83 27.87 -20.72
N LYS A 52 -13.13 27.62 -20.62
CA LYS A 52 -13.74 26.83 -19.52
C LYS A 52 -13.14 25.41 -19.42
N GLU A 53 -12.75 24.84 -20.56
CA GLU A 53 -12.11 23.52 -20.68
C GLU A 53 -10.72 23.47 -20.04
N ASN A 54 -9.88 24.49 -20.26
CA ASN A 54 -8.53 24.54 -19.71
C ASN A 54 -8.54 24.71 -18.17
N ARG A 55 -9.58 25.33 -17.61
CA ARG A 55 -9.77 25.38 -16.14
C ARG A 55 -10.12 24.02 -15.55
N ASN A 56 -10.84 23.16 -16.29
CA ASN A 56 -11.24 21.84 -15.80
C ASN A 56 -10.07 20.84 -15.79
N LEU A 57 -9.20 20.89 -16.82
CA LEU A 57 -7.96 20.12 -16.86
C LEU A 57 -7.02 20.50 -15.69
N CYS A 58 -6.88 21.80 -15.41
CA CYS A 58 -6.09 22.31 -14.29
C CYS A 58 -6.63 21.84 -12.93
N LYS A 59 -7.96 21.86 -12.72
CA LYS A 59 -8.59 21.32 -11.51
C LYS A 59 -8.34 19.81 -11.35
N SER A 60 -8.47 19.04 -12.43
CA SER A 60 -8.19 17.60 -12.43
C SER A 60 -6.73 17.30 -12.07
N ALA A 61 -5.78 18.06 -12.62
CA ALA A 61 -4.36 17.96 -12.28
C ALA A 61 -4.08 18.25 -10.80
N ILE A 62 -4.67 19.34 -10.25
CA ILE A 62 -4.53 19.69 -8.82
C ILE A 62 -5.10 18.58 -7.94
N THR A 63 -6.26 18.02 -8.27
CA THR A 63 -6.85 16.91 -7.50
C THR A 63 -5.97 15.67 -7.55
N LYS A 64 -5.39 15.34 -8.72
CA LYS A 64 -4.43 14.23 -8.85
C LYS A 64 -3.20 14.48 -7.97
N MET A 65 -2.62 15.68 -7.99
CA MET A 65 -1.48 16.02 -7.15
C MET A 65 -1.79 15.92 -5.65
N ARG A 66 -2.96 16.40 -5.22
CA ARG A 66 -3.41 16.27 -3.82
C ARG A 66 -3.53 14.82 -3.40
N ARG A 67 -4.10 13.95 -4.26
CA ARG A 67 -4.19 12.52 -4.01
C ARG A 67 -2.82 11.86 -3.90
N LEU A 68 -1.89 12.17 -4.80
CA LEU A 68 -0.52 11.64 -4.74
C LEU A 68 0.18 12.06 -3.44
N SER A 69 0.08 13.33 -3.07
CA SER A 69 0.62 13.86 -1.82
C SER A 69 0.00 13.18 -0.59
N ALA A 70 -1.30 12.92 -0.60
CA ALA A 70 -1.98 12.18 0.47
C ALA A 70 -1.51 10.72 0.57
N ASN A 71 -1.38 10.04 -0.57
CA ASN A 71 -0.90 8.66 -0.61
C ASN A 71 0.55 8.53 -0.10
N GLU A 72 1.41 9.50 -0.42
CA GLU A 72 2.79 9.49 0.09
C GLU A 72 2.84 9.71 1.61
N ARG A 73 1.97 10.57 2.15
CA ARG A 73 1.84 10.72 3.61
C ARG A 73 1.38 9.42 4.27
N GLU A 74 0.41 8.72 3.70
CA GLU A 74 -0.04 7.45 4.27
C GLU A 74 1.05 6.38 4.16
N ARG A 75 1.81 6.34 3.06
CA ARG A 75 2.99 5.47 2.98
C ARG A 75 3.99 5.74 4.08
N ARG A 76 4.30 7.01 4.38
CA ARG A 76 5.19 7.38 5.50
C ARG A 76 4.64 6.92 6.83
N ARG A 77 3.36 7.18 7.10
CA ARG A 77 2.67 6.72 8.33
C ARG A 77 2.78 5.21 8.49
N MET A 78 2.52 4.48 7.40
CA MET A 78 2.58 3.03 7.36
C MET A 78 3.99 2.46 7.53
N ARG A 79 5.02 3.13 6.97
CA ARG A 79 6.44 2.77 7.20
C ARG A 79 6.77 2.84 8.69
N GLY A 80 6.41 3.93 9.37
CA GLY A 80 6.66 4.07 10.82
C GLY A 80 5.94 3.00 11.66
N MET A 81 4.72 2.63 11.27
CA MET A 81 4.00 1.54 11.93
C MET A 81 4.69 0.18 11.74
N ASN A 82 5.11 -0.13 10.51
CA ASN A 82 5.79 -1.39 10.23
C ASN A 82 7.16 -1.47 10.93
N GLU A 83 7.90 -0.36 11.00
CA GLU A 83 9.16 -0.28 11.75
C GLU A 83 8.98 -0.60 13.24
N ALA A 84 7.89 -0.11 13.85
CA ALA A 84 7.55 -0.46 15.23
C ALA A 84 7.23 -1.96 15.39
N PHE A 85 6.55 -2.57 14.42
CA PHE A 85 6.32 -4.02 14.39
C PHE A 85 7.63 -4.81 14.26
N ASP A 86 8.59 -4.33 13.47
CA ASP A 86 9.89 -4.99 13.32
C ASP A 86 10.71 -4.95 14.61
N ARG A 87 10.72 -3.81 15.31
CA ARG A 87 11.32 -3.72 16.65
C ARG A 87 10.66 -4.67 17.64
N LEU A 88 9.33 -4.78 17.59
CA LEU A 88 8.60 -5.70 18.45
C LEU A 88 9.00 -7.15 18.16
N ARG A 89 9.09 -7.55 16.88
CA ARG A 89 9.53 -8.89 16.48
C ARG A 89 10.93 -9.23 16.95
N ALA A 90 11.85 -8.25 16.95
CA ALA A 90 13.21 -8.46 17.44
C ALA A 90 13.27 -8.79 18.95
N ALA A 91 12.27 -8.34 19.72
CA ALA A 91 12.17 -8.63 21.16
C ALA A 91 11.41 -9.92 21.48
N ILE A 92 10.68 -10.49 20.51
CA ILE A 92 9.94 -11.74 20.70
C ILE A 92 10.87 -12.92 20.42
N PRO A 93 11.00 -13.89 21.35
CA PRO A 93 11.70 -15.13 21.06
C PRO A 93 10.92 -15.94 20.02
N SER A 94 11.46 -16.03 18.79
CA SER A 94 10.92 -16.84 17.69
C SER A 94 11.91 -17.95 17.33
N PRO A 95 11.48 -19.24 17.27
CA PRO A 95 12.33 -20.34 16.85
C PRO A 95 12.58 -20.37 15.33
N SER A 96 11.84 -19.56 14.56
CA SER A 96 11.95 -19.52 13.10
C SER A 96 12.62 -18.24 12.61
N SER A 97 13.46 -18.36 11.58
CA SER A 97 14.06 -17.24 10.85
C SER A 97 13.07 -16.49 9.96
N LYS A 98 11.82 -16.95 9.89
CA LYS A 98 10.76 -16.36 9.06
C LYS A 98 10.10 -15.19 9.79
N GLN A 99 9.76 -14.14 9.06
CA GLN A 99 9.01 -13.01 9.61
C GLN A 99 7.59 -13.43 10.00
N LEU A 100 7.19 -13.10 11.24
CA LEU A 100 5.86 -13.33 11.77
C LEU A 100 4.83 -12.37 11.16
N SER A 101 3.61 -12.86 10.94
CA SER A 101 2.49 -11.99 10.53
C SER A 101 2.17 -10.95 11.62
N LYS A 102 1.43 -9.89 11.29
CA LYS A 102 1.05 -8.88 12.30
C LYS A 102 0.24 -9.49 13.44
N TYR A 103 -0.67 -10.40 13.10
CA TYR A 103 -1.48 -11.11 14.08
C TYR A 103 -0.62 -11.99 14.98
N ASP A 104 0.23 -12.84 14.38
CA ASP A 104 1.08 -13.76 15.14
C ASP A 104 2.06 -13.00 16.04
N THR A 105 2.61 -11.88 15.56
CA THR A 105 3.49 -11.00 16.35
C THR A 105 2.79 -10.53 17.62
N LEU A 106 1.53 -10.07 17.52
CA LEU A 106 0.76 -9.60 18.68
C LEU A 106 0.44 -10.75 19.64
N LEU A 107 0.04 -11.90 19.10
CA LEU A 107 -0.29 -13.08 19.91
C LEU A 107 0.92 -13.61 20.68
N MET A 108 2.07 -13.76 20.00
CA MET A 108 3.31 -14.19 20.64
C MET A 108 3.80 -13.18 21.68
N THR A 109 3.67 -11.88 21.40
CA THR A 109 4.00 -10.83 22.38
C THR A 109 3.18 -10.99 23.66
N GLN A 110 1.87 -11.19 23.52
CA GLN A 110 0.98 -11.34 24.68
C GLN A 110 1.39 -12.56 25.53
N ASN A 111 1.64 -13.70 24.88
CA ASN A 111 2.09 -14.90 25.57
C ASN A 111 3.47 -14.72 26.20
N TYR A 112 4.38 -14.02 25.54
CA TYR A 112 5.72 -13.77 26.05
C TYR A 112 5.69 -12.88 27.29
N ILE A 113 4.89 -11.79 27.29
CA ILE A 113 4.72 -10.94 28.48
C ILE A 113 4.19 -11.76 29.66
N ARG A 114 3.18 -12.61 29.45
CA ARG A 114 2.63 -13.48 30.52
C ARG A 114 3.70 -14.43 31.07
N ALA A 115 4.43 -15.12 30.20
CA ALA A 115 5.49 -16.05 30.62
C ALA A 115 6.57 -15.34 31.45
N LEU A 116 6.98 -14.13 31.05
CA LEU A 116 7.94 -13.33 31.83
C LEU A 116 7.37 -12.91 33.20
N GLN A 117 6.07 -12.61 33.29
CA GLN A 117 5.43 -12.30 34.57
C GLN A 117 5.39 -13.52 35.49
N ASP A 118 5.03 -14.69 34.96
CA ASP A 118 4.98 -15.93 35.72
C ASP A 118 6.38 -16.27 36.27
N MET A 119 7.43 -16.18 35.44
CA MET A 119 8.83 -16.41 35.86
C MET A 119 9.35 -15.45 36.94
N LEU A 120 8.77 -14.25 37.06
CA LEU A 120 9.18 -13.27 38.08
C LEU A 120 8.39 -13.39 39.39
N ASN A 121 7.26 -14.10 39.36
CA ASN A 121 6.38 -14.30 40.52
C ASN A 121 6.57 -15.68 41.18
N GLU A 122 7.43 -16.53 40.62
CA GLU A 122 7.98 -17.75 41.23
C GLU A 122 9.25 -17.45 42.03
#